data_AF-A0A3N5V1B7-F1
#
_entry.id   AF-A0A3N5V1B7-F1
#
_cell.length_a   1.000
_cell.length_b   1.000
_cell.length_c   1.000
_cell.angle_alpha   90.00
_cell.angle_beta   90.00
_cell.angle_gamma   90.00
#
_symmetry.space_group_name_H-M   'P 1'
#
loop_
_entity.id
_entity.type
_entity.pdbx_description
1 polymer ?
#
loop_
_entity_poly.entity_id
_entity_poly.type
_entity_poly.pdbx_seq_one_letter_code
_entity_poly.pdbx_strand_id
1 'polypeptide(L)'
;MRLKNLEFRNLDIDGRPAEIVQWNTDSTGKEYCFTLLFYERDSEGYHICFVGDRPLQYEDEEIMFAMMKYGQTVMDAKWKVEELQK
;
A
#
# COMPACT_ATOMS: atom_id res chain seq x y z
N MET A 1 -5.39 4.65 5.58
CA MET A 1 -5.75 3.91 6.82
C MET A 1 -4.47 3.49 7.49
N ARG A 2 -4.31 3.67 8.81
CA ARG A 2 -3.10 3.27 9.56
C ARG A 2 -3.45 2.20 10.60
N LEU A 3 -2.64 1.14 10.67
CA LEU A 3 -2.73 0.06 11.65
C LEU A 3 -1.32 -0.22 12.17
N LYS A 4 -1.10 0.00 13.47
CA LYS A 4 0.25 0.05 14.06
C LYS A 4 1.16 1.02 13.27
N ASN A 5 2.30 0.53 12.80
CA ASN A 5 3.23 1.27 11.96
C ASN A 5 3.03 1.03 10.46
N LEU A 6 1.99 0.30 10.02
CA LEU A 6 1.63 0.22 8.61
C LEU A 6 0.57 1.24 8.25
N GLU A 7 0.70 1.84 7.07
CA GLU A 7 -0.29 2.74 6.51
C GLU A 7 -0.55 2.40 5.04
N PHE A 8 -1.81 2.12 4.71
CA PHE A 8 -2.27 2.14 3.33
C PHE A 8 -2.61 3.58 2.92
N ARG A 9 -1.97 4.04 1.85
CA ARG A 9 -2.17 5.35 1.25
C ARG A 9 -2.80 5.19 -0.12
N ASN A 10 -4.05 5.64 -0.22
CA ASN A 10 -4.73 5.79 -1.49
C ASN A 10 -4.65 7.26 -1.92
N LEU A 11 -3.44 7.72 -2.23
CA LEU A 11 -3.20 9.09 -2.64
C LEU A 11 -2.73 9.07 -4.08
N ASP A 12 -3.64 9.36 -5.01
CA ASP A 12 -3.32 9.76 -6.39
C ASP A 12 -2.71 11.18 -6.42
N ILE A 13 -1.91 11.53 -5.40
CA ILE A 13 -1.21 12.81 -5.32
C ILE A 13 0.06 12.66 -6.13
N ASP A 14 0.24 13.55 -7.11
CA ASP A 14 1.42 13.66 -7.97
C ASP A 14 1.74 12.39 -8.79
N GLY A 15 0.70 11.63 -9.18
CA GLY A 15 0.86 10.42 -10.00
C GLY A 15 1.50 9.25 -9.27
N ARG A 16 1.52 9.28 -7.93
CA ARG A 16 2.01 8.15 -7.14
C ARG A 16 0.96 7.04 -7.08
N PRO A 17 1.37 5.78 -7.29
CA PRO A 17 0.47 4.65 -7.09
C PRO A 17 0.04 4.56 -5.62
N ALA A 18 -1.12 3.96 -5.39
CA ALA A 18 -1.50 3.58 -4.04
C ALA A 18 -0.43 2.67 -3.43
N GLU A 19 -0.15 2.80 -2.14
CA GLU A 19 0.98 2.11 -1.51
C GLU A 19 0.68 1.69 -0.08
N ILE A 20 1.45 0.71 0.41
CA ILE A 20 1.58 0.42 1.83
C ILE A 20 2.98 0.86 2.26
N VAL A 21 3.02 1.74 3.26
CA VAL A 21 4.27 2.19 3.88
C VAL A 21 4.40 1.67 5.30
N GLN A 22 5.65 1.54 5.73
CA GLN A 22 5.99 1.34 7.14
C GLN A 22 6.53 2.64 7.72
N TRP A 23 5.97 3.05 8.84
CA TRP A 23 6.45 4.16 9.67
C TRP A 23 7.52 3.68 10.64
N ASN A 24 8.52 4.52 10.84
CA ASN A 24 9.58 4.31 11.81
C ASN A 24 10.02 5.67 12.39
N THR A 25 10.79 5.62 13.47
CA THR A 25 11.27 6.80 14.17
C THR A 25 12.79 6.79 14.15
N ASP A 26 13.41 7.88 13.73
CA ASP A 26 14.88 7.98 13.75
C ASP A 26 15.42 8.24 15.17
N SER A 27 16.75 8.28 15.31
CA SER A 27 17.41 8.53 16.59
C SER A 27 17.10 9.90 17.21
N THR A 28 16.54 10.84 16.43
CA THR A 28 16.15 12.17 16.89
C THR A 28 14.68 12.23 17.34
N GLY A 29 13.95 11.11 17.23
CA GLY A 29 12.53 11.06 17.54
C GLY A 29 11.63 11.51 16.38
N LYS A 30 12.18 11.78 15.20
CA LYS A 30 11.42 12.20 14.03
C LYS A 30 10.85 10.99 13.30
N GLU A 31 9.56 11.00 13.03
CA GLU A 31 8.90 9.98 12.22
C GLU A 31 9.30 10.13 10.74
N TYR A 32 9.55 8.99 10.11
CA TYR A 32 9.67 8.85 8.67
C TYR A 32 8.97 7.57 8.24
N CYS A 33 8.76 7.42 6.93
CA CYS A 33 8.19 6.20 6.39
C CYS A 33 8.89 5.80 5.10
N PHE A 34 8.74 4.53 4.74
CA PHE A 34 9.22 4.00 3.48
C PHE A 34 8.22 2.99 2.92
N THR A 35 8.16 2.92 1.59
CA THR A 35 7.28 2.03 0.86
C THR A 35 7.72 0.57 1.02
N LEU A 36 6.76 -0.30 1.37
CA LEU A 36 6.91 -1.74 1.36
C LEU A 36 6.46 -2.31 0.02
N LEU A 37 5.31 -1.86 -0.47
CA LEU A 37 4.73 -2.26 -1.75
C LEU A 37 3.83 -1.15 -2.31
N PHE A 38 3.52 -1.25 -3.59
CA PHE A 38 2.61 -0.35 -4.28
C PHE A 38 1.67 -1.13 -5.21
N TYR A 39 0.56 -0.50 -5.59
CA TYR A 39 -0.44 -1.05 -6.49
C TYR A 39 -0.26 -0.43 -7.87
N GLU A 40 0.13 -1.24 -8.82
CA GLU A 40 0.24 -0.86 -10.23
C GLU A 40 -1.00 -1.29 -10.98
N ARG A 41 -1.34 -0.57 -12.06
CA ARG A 41 -2.51 -0.82 -12.89
C ARG A 41 -2.09 -1.34 -14.25
N ASP A 42 -2.79 -2.36 -14.73
CA ASP A 42 -2.71 -2.82 -16.11
C ASP A 42 -4.11 -3.01 -16.74
N SER A 43 -4.20 -3.83 -17.78
CA SER A 43 -5.46 -4.14 -18.45
C SER A 43 -6.39 -5.06 -17.66
N GLU A 44 -5.87 -5.79 -16.67
CA GLU A 44 -6.60 -6.77 -15.85
C GLU A 44 -7.05 -6.20 -14.50
N GLY A 45 -6.43 -5.11 -14.03
CA GLY A 45 -6.85 -4.40 -12.83
C GLY A 45 -5.68 -3.77 -12.11
N TYR A 46 -5.73 -3.79 -10.77
CA TYR A 46 -4.62 -3.40 -9.91
C TYR A 46 -3.93 -4.63 -9.33
N HIS A 47 -2.60 -4.69 -9.43
CA HIS A 47 -1.77 -5.75 -8.86
C HIS A 47 -0.73 -5.19 -7.89
N ILE A 48 -0.27 -6.06 -6.99
CA ILE A 48 0.71 -5.70 -5.97
C ILE A 48 2.14 -5.85 -6.53
N CYS A 49 2.93 -4.79 -6.40
CA CYS A 49 4.36 -4.76 -6.69
C CYS A 49 5.15 -4.55 -5.39
N PHE A 50 6.03 -5.50 -5.05
CA PHE A 50 6.88 -5.40 -3.86
C PHE A 50 8.12 -4.53 -4.10
N VAL A 51 8.52 -3.79 -3.07
CA VAL A 51 9.84 -3.16 -3.05
C VAL A 51 10.85 -4.14 -2.45
N GLY A 52 11.48 -4.93 -3.32
CA GLY A 52 12.38 -6.01 -2.90
C GLY A 52 11.65 -7.03 -2.03
N ASP A 53 12.29 -7.44 -0.94
CA ASP A 53 11.74 -8.38 0.05
C ASP A 53 11.15 -7.66 1.30
N ARG A 54 11.05 -6.32 1.29
CA ARG A 54 10.61 -5.55 2.47
C ARG A 54 9.29 -6.02 3.06
N PRO A 55 8.23 -6.30 2.28
CA PRO A 55 6.97 -6.82 2.85
C PRO A 55 7.14 -8.15 3.57
N LEU A 56 8.09 -8.98 3.14
CA LEU A 56 8.34 -10.32 3.69
C LEU A 56 9.18 -10.27 4.98
N GLN A 57 9.85 -9.14 5.25
CA GLN A 57 10.64 -8.92 6.45
C GLN A 57 9.85 -8.22 7.57
N TYR A 58 8.59 -7.87 7.33
CA TYR A 58 7.77 -7.22 8.33
C TYR A 58 7.39 -8.20 9.44
N GLU A 59 7.69 -7.85 10.69
CA GLU A 59 7.63 -8.76 11.85
C GLU A 59 6.24 -9.36 12.10
N ASP A 60 5.17 -8.64 11.77
CA ASP A 60 3.78 -9.06 12.00
C ASP A 60 3.11 -9.39 10.67
N GLU A 61 3.36 -10.61 10.18
CA GLU A 61 2.86 -11.12 8.90
C GLU A 61 1.33 -11.05 8.80
N GLU A 62 0.60 -11.32 9.89
CA GLU A 62 -0.86 -11.27 9.91
C GLU A 62 -1.37 -9.87 9.62
N ILE A 63 -0.77 -8.86 10.25
CA ILE A 63 -1.11 -7.46 10.01
C ILE A 63 -0.70 -7.01 8.60
N MET A 64 0.47 -7.44 8.11
CA MET A 64 0.89 -7.14 6.75
C MET A 64 -0.11 -7.70 5.74
N PHE A 65 -0.50 -8.96 5.90
CA PHE A 65 -1.44 -9.63 5.00
C PHE A 65 -2.84 -9.03 5.09
N ALA A 66 -3.29 -8.64 6.28
CA ALA A 66 -4.55 -7.92 6.46
C ALA A 66 -4.53 -6.56 5.73
N MET A 67 -3.42 -5.82 5.82
CA MET A 67 -3.27 -4.54 5.13
C MET A 67 -3.22 -4.71 3.60
N MET A 68 -2.54 -5.74 3.10
CA MET A 68 -2.53 -6.09 1.68
C MET A 68 -3.92 -6.39 1.14
N LYS A 69 -4.70 -7.21 1.87
CA LYS A 69 -6.09 -7.52 1.53
C LYS A 69 -6.97 -6.28 1.53
N TYR A 70 -6.82 -5.44 2.54
CA TYR A 70 -7.55 -4.18 2.63
C TYR A 70 -7.23 -3.29 1.42
N GLY A 71 -5.94 -3.05 1.13
CA GLY A 71 -5.53 -2.23 0.00
C GLY A 71 -6.03 -2.80 -1.33
N GLN A 72 -5.90 -4.12 -1.56
CA GLN A 72 -6.43 -4.77 -2.77
C GLN A 72 -7.94 -4.57 -2.91
N THR A 73 -8.70 -4.73 -1.82
CA THR A 73 -10.15 -4.53 -1.81
C THR A 73 -10.52 -3.09 -2.23
N VAL A 74 -9.77 -2.11 -1.73
CA VAL A 74 -9.97 -0.69 -2.11
C VAL A 74 -9.65 -0.47 -3.59
N MET A 75 -8.56 -1.05 -4.08
CA MET A 75 -8.14 -0.88 -5.48
C MET A 75 -9.06 -1.60 -6.47
N ASP A 76 -9.55 -2.80 -6.13
CA ASP A 76 -10.55 -3.52 -6.94
C ASP A 76 -11.87 -2.74 -7.02
N ALA A 77 -12.29 -2.11 -5.92
CA ALA A 77 -13.47 -1.25 -5.91
C ALA A 77 -13.24 -0.01 -6.78
N LYS A 78 -12.05 0.61 -6.72
CA LYS A 78 -11.67 1.73 -7.59
C LYS A 78 -11.73 1.33 -9.07
N TRP A 79 -11.11 0.21 -9.43
CA TRP A 79 -11.13 -0.31 -10.81
C TRP A 79 -12.55 -0.50 -11.35
N LYS A 80 -13.44 -1.12 -10.56
CA LYS A 80 -14.85 -1.30 -10.96
C LYS A 80 -15.56 0.02 -11.25
N VAL A 81 -15.30 1.06 -10.46
CA VAL A 81 -15.87 2.39 -10.71
C VAL A 81 -15.32 2.99 -12.00
N GLU A 82 -14.02 2.86 -12.24
CA GLU A 82 -13.37 3.34 -13.47
C GLU A 82 -13.90 2.62 -14.72
N GLU A 83 -14.18 1.32 -14.64
CA GLU A 83 -14.77 0.56 -15.75
C GLU A 83 -16.19 1.02 -16.10
N LEU A 84 -16.98 1.44 -15.11
CA LEU A 84 -18.33 1.98 -15.34
C LEU A 84 -18.31 3.38 -15.97
N GLN A 85 -17.18 4.07 -15.93
CA GLN A 85 -17.01 5.42 -16.47
C GLN A 85 -16.42 5.43 -17.90
N LYS A 86 -16.07 4.26 -18.45
CA LYS A 86 -15.64 4.08 -19.85
C LYS A 86 -16.85 3.95 -20.77
#